data_AF-A0A7X9CQM0-F1
#
_entry.id   AF-A0A7X9CQM0-F1
#
_cell.length_a   1.000
_cell.length_b   1.000
_cell.length_c   1.000
_cell.angle_alpha   90.00
_cell.angle_beta   90.00
_cell.angle_gamma   90.00
#
_symmetry.space_group_name_H-M   'P 1'
#
loop_
_entity.id
_entity.type
_entity.pdbx_description
1 polymer ?
#
loop_
_entity_poly.entity_id
_entity_poly.type
_entity_poly.pdbx_seq_one_letter_code
_entity_poly.pdbx_strand_id
1 'polypeptide(L)'
;MNLHYEKRNIWQEADQERLDEIYDYGERYKAFLDNAKTEREACDEIIEKAKANGYISLEEALKGQIKKGDKIYLNNKDKSAILMVVGNDISEGMNIVGTHLDAPRLDLKQNPLYEDGYMALLKTHYYGGVKKYQWTTIPLAIHGVVMTKDGRKLKVNIGDNEEDPVFYINDLLIHLSADQMKKTLAEGVAGEQLNVVVAHNGRFQKKDAENPIKDNLLKYLNRKYKVVEEDLLVSELEIVPASKARDVGFDRAMIAAHGHDDRVCSYAALEAILELKEAPERTAVAMFVDKEEIGSVGNTSMGAIFLENMVAEILAAQNEKYSDILVRRAMANSKVLSGDVTVAFDPTFPEVSEKSNTSLLGHGVTICKYTGSRGKGGSNDANAEFIAELRELFDKEDIIWQTGELGKVDQGGGGTIAYILAGYGAEVVDLGTGMLSMHAPLELLSKADAFMTCKAYNAFFK
;
A
#
# COMPACT_ATOMS: atom_id res chain seq x y z
N MET A 1 -8.43 -18.58 -35.99
CA MET A 1 -7.63 -18.73 -34.76
C MET A 1 -6.29 -18.08 -35.04
N ASN A 2 -5.96 -17.00 -34.34
CA ASN A 2 -4.60 -16.44 -34.40
C ASN A 2 -3.67 -17.39 -33.63
N LEU A 3 -2.56 -17.81 -34.24
CA LEU A 3 -1.61 -18.76 -33.65
C LEU A 3 -0.48 -18.05 -32.89
N HIS A 4 -0.38 -16.73 -33.03
CA HIS A 4 0.66 -15.92 -32.40
C HIS A 4 0.08 -15.18 -31.19
N TYR A 5 0.88 -15.10 -30.13
CA TYR A 5 0.61 -14.22 -28.99
C TYR A 5 1.26 -12.87 -29.25
N GLU A 6 0.46 -11.81 -29.14
CA GLU A 6 0.92 -10.43 -29.23
C GLU A 6 0.43 -9.68 -27.98
N LYS A 7 1.34 -8.94 -27.33
CA LYS A 7 0.97 -8.11 -26.18
C LYS A 7 0.15 -6.92 -26.68
N ARG A 8 -1.13 -6.85 -26.27
CA ARG A 8 -2.04 -5.71 -26.49
C ARG A 8 -1.52 -4.45 -25.80
N ASN A 9 -1.73 -3.28 -26.37
CA ASN A 9 -1.33 -2.00 -25.77
C ASN A 9 -2.55 -1.10 -25.59
N ILE A 10 -2.82 -0.71 -24.35
CA ILE A 10 -4.03 0.01 -23.97
C ILE A 10 -4.15 1.33 -24.73
N TRP A 11 -3.06 2.09 -24.84
CA TRP A 11 -3.07 3.39 -25.48
C TRP A 11 -3.32 3.32 -26.99
N GLN A 12 -2.91 2.22 -27.64
CA GLN A 12 -3.13 2.01 -29.08
C GLN A 12 -4.55 1.53 -29.39
N GLU A 13 -5.19 0.85 -28.43
CA GLU A 13 -6.54 0.28 -28.59
C GLU A 13 -7.64 1.18 -28.01
N ALA A 14 -7.30 2.12 -27.13
CA ALA A 14 -8.26 3.01 -26.49
C ALA A 14 -8.90 3.98 -27.49
N ASP A 15 -10.23 4.01 -27.49
CA ASP A 15 -11.01 5.10 -28.07
C ASP A 15 -11.07 6.31 -27.11
N GLN A 16 -11.74 7.39 -27.54
CA GLN A 16 -11.81 8.61 -26.73
C GLN A 16 -12.51 8.40 -25.38
N GLU A 17 -13.56 7.56 -25.33
CA GLU A 17 -14.27 7.27 -24.09
C GLU A 17 -13.34 6.54 -23.11
N ARG A 18 -12.62 5.53 -23.57
CA ARG A 18 -11.62 4.81 -22.75
C ARG A 18 -10.50 5.73 -22.28
N LEU A 19 -10.04 6.66 -23.12
CA LEU A 19 -9.03 7.65 -22.71
C LEU A 19 -9.56 8.56 -21.59
N ASP A 20 -10.78 9.06 -21.72
CA ASP A 20 -11.39 9.91 -20.71
C ASP A 20 -11.54 9.16 -19.38
N GLU A 21 -11.96 7.88 -19.40
CA GLU A 21 -12.02 7.01 -18.21
C GLU A 21 -10.63 6.84 -17.55
N ILE A 22 -9.58 6.59 -18.35
CA ILE A 22 -8.20 6.42 -17.83
C ILE A 22 -7.71 7.68 -17.14
N TYR A 23 -7.92 8.86 -17.75
CA TYR A 23 -7.47 10.12 -17.17
C TYR A 23 -8.27 10.49 -15.92
N ASP A 24 -9.58 10.29 -15.93
CA ASP A 24 -10.46 10.54 -14.79
C ASP A 24 -10.13 9.62 -13.60
N TYR A 25 -9.88 8.32 -13.84
CA TYR A 25 -9.36 7.39 -12.84
C TYR A 25 -8.02 7.87 -12.27
N GLY A 26 -7.12 8.34 -13.14
CA GLY A 26 -5.83 8.89 -12.73
C GLY A 26 -5.95 10.10 -11.78
N GLU A 27 -6.93 10.98 -11.99
CA GLU A 27 -7.16 12.11 -11.07
C GLU A 27 -7.71 11.65 -9.71
N ARG A 28 -8.66 10.71 -9.69
CA ARG A 28 -9.17 10.16 -8.42
C ARG A 28 -8.11 9.41 -7.64
N TYR A 29 -7.27 8.63 -8.32
CA TYR A 29 -6.19 7.89 -7.68
C TYR A 29 -5.13 8.82 -7.09
N LYS A 30 -4.74 9.89 -7.79
CA LYS A 30 -3.85 10.91 -7.21
C LYS A 30 -4.44 11.54 -5.95
N ALA A 31 -5.73 11.86 -5.96
CA ALA A 31 -6.40 12.41 -4.78
C ALA A 31 -6.40 11.43 -3.59
N PHE A 32 -6.57 10.13 -3.86
CA PHE A 32 -6.43 9.10 -2.82
C PHE A 32 -5.02 9.10 -2.21
N LEU A 33 -3.98 9.06 -3.05
CA LEU A 33 -2.57 9.07 -2.57
C LEU A 33 -2.21 10.33 -1.77
N ASP A 34 -2.71 11.49 -2.19
CA ASP A 34 -2.47 12.75 -1.48
C ASP A 34 -3.14 12.79 -0.09
N ASN A 35 -4.22 12.03 0.10
CA ASN A 35 -4.93 11.91 1.38
C ASN A 35 -4.47 10.71 2.23
N ALA A 36 -3.81 9.72 1.63
CA ALA A 36 -3.51 8.42 2.22
C ALA A 36 -2.00 8.11 2.20
N LYS A 37 -1.19 8.91 2.91
CA LYS A 37 0.27 8.75 2.91
C LYS A 37 0.79 7.69 3.89
N THR A 38 -0.03 7.29 4.85
CA THR A 38 0.26 6.25 5.85
C THR A 38 -0.81 5.15 5.80
N GLU A 39 -0.53 3.96 6.36
CA GLU A 39 -1.52 2.87 6.40
C GLU A 39 -2.79 3.29 7.18
N ARG A 40 -2.62 4.14 8.20
CA ARG A 40 -3.71 4.65 9.03
C ARG A 40 -4.63 5.57 8.24
N GLU A 41 -4.05 6.51 7.50
CA GLU A 41 -4.81 7.46 6.68
C GLU A 41 -5.50 6.73 5.51
N ALA A 42 -4.82 5.76 4.89
CA ALA A 42 -5.42 4.92 3.86
C ALA A 42 -6.62 4.12 4.40
N CYS A 43 -6.49 3.51 5.58
CA CYS A 43 -7.57 2.79 6.24
C CYS A 43 -8.75 3.71 6.58
N ASP A 44 -8.48 4.92 7.10
CA ASP A 44 -9.51 5.93 7.37
C ASP A 44 -10.28 6.30 6.08
N GLU A 45 -9.57 6.65 5.01
CA GLU A 45 -10.13 7.03 3.70
C GLU A 45 -10.98 5.89 3.09
N ILE A 46 -10.51 4.63 3.18
CA ILE A 46 -11.24 3.43 2.74
C ILE A 46 -12.56 3.30 3.49
N ILE A 47 -12.53 3.39 4.82
CA ILE A 47 -13.71 3.22 5.66
C ILE A 47 -14.71 4.37 5.46
N GLU A 48 -14.23 5.61 5.28
CA GLU A 48 -15.08 6.76 4.97
C GLU A 48 -15.79 6.59 3.63
N LYS A 49 -15.08 6.19 2.57
CA LYS A 49 -15.69 5.89 1.26
C LYS A 49 -16.65 4.70 1.32
N ALA A 50 -16.34 3.67 2.09
CA ALA A 50 -17.24 2.53 2.29
C ALA A 50 -18.55 2.96 2.95
N LYS A 51 -18.49 3.73 4.04
CA LYS A 51 -19.69 4.27 4.70
C LYS A 51 -20.52 5.14 3.77
N ALA A 52 -19.88 5.99 2.97
CA ALA A 52 -20.56 6.83 1.97
C ALA A 52 -21.29 5.99 0.90
N ASN A 53 -20.85 4.74 0.67
CA ASN A 53 -21.46 3.79 -0.25
C ASN A 53 -22.35 2.74 0.44
N GLY A 54 -22.81 3.03 1.66
CA GLY A 54 -23.82 2.23 2.36
C GLY A 54 -23.28 0.99 3.07
N TYR A 55 -21.96 0.88 3.27
CA TYR A 55 -21.40 -0.17 4.11
C TYR A 55 -21.65 0.13 5.58
N ILE A 56 -22.08 -0.89 6.32
CA ILE A 56 -22.22 -0.84 7.79
C ILE A 56 -21.11 -1.66 8.46
N SER A 57 -20.83 -1.38 9.73
CA SER A 57 -19.80 -2.14 10.45
C SER A 57 -20.24 -3.58 10.70
N LEU A 58 -19.30 -4.51 10.84
CA LEU A 58 -19.59 -5.88 11.27
C LEU A 58 -20.41 -5.91 12.57
N GLU A 59 -20.06 -5.09 13.56
CA GLU A 59 -20.80 -5.00 14.83
C GLU A 59 -22.26 -4.58 14.64
N GLU A 60 -22.53 -3.67 13.69
CA GLU A 60 -23.88 -3.26 13.35
C GLU A 60 -24.63 -4.35 12.58
N ALA A 61 -23.98 -4.99 11.61
CA ALA A 61 -24.55 -6.08 10.84
C ALA A 61 -24.98 -7.26 11.73
N LEU A 62 -24.17 -7.61 12.75
CA LEU A 62 -24.45 -8.69 13.70
C LEU A 62 -25.65 -8.41 14.63
N LYS A 63 -26.13 -7.16 14.72
CA LYS A 63 -27.37 -6.83 15.44
C LYS A 63 -28.63 -7.17 14.63
N GLY A 64 -28.47 -7.40 13.32
CA GLY A 64 -29.55 -7.72 12.39
C GLY A 64 -29.41 -9.11 11.78
N GLN A 65 -30.11 -9.33 10.66
CA GLN A 65 -29.99 -10.54 9.85
C GLN A 65 -29.14 -10.23 8.61
N ILE A 66 -28.02 -10.95 8.46
CA ILE A 66 -27.11 -10.80 7.33
C ILE A 66 -27.63 -11.59 6.13
N LYS A 67 -27.83 -10.92 5.00
CA LYS A 67 -28.41 -11.47 3.77
C LYS A 67 -27.55 -11.12 2.54
N LYS A 68 -27.82 -11.80 1.42
CA LYS A 68 -27.23 -11.50 0.11
C LYS A 68 -27.39 -10.01 -0.23
N GLY A 69 -26.29 -9.40 -0.68
CA GLY A 69 -26.20 -7.99 -1.06
C GLY A 69 -25.87 -7.04 0.09
N ASP A 70 -25.82 -7.51 1.34
CA ASP A 70 -25.40 -6.66 2.46
C ASP A 70 -23.93 -6.25 2.29
N LYS A 71 -23.68 -4.97 2.54
CA LYS A 71 -22.36 -4.33 2.44
C LYS A 71 -21.81 -4.13 3.85
N ILE A 72 -20.77 -4.87 4.20
CA ILE A 72 -20.22 -4.94 5.56
C ILE A 72 -18.75 -4.55 5.54
N TYR A 73 -18.32 -3.73 6.48
CA TYR A 73 -16.91 -3.45 6.69
C TYR A 73 -16.43 -3.89 8.08
N LEU A 74 -15.14 -4.25 8.15
CA LEU A 74 -14.41 -4.44 9.40
C LEU A 74 -13.22 -3.47 9.42
N ASN A 75 -13.10 -2.67 10.48
CA ASN A 75 -11.87 -1.92 10.77
C ASN A 75 -11.08 -2.71 11.81
N ASN A 76 -9.83 -3.03 11.48
CA ASN A 76 -8.88 -3.64 12.40
C ASN A 76 -7.82 -2.60 12.82
N LYS A 77 -8.02 -2.02 14.01
CA LYS A 77 -7.07 -1.14 14.72
C LYS A 77 -6.67 0.14 13.96
N ASP A 78 -7.53 0.61 13.06
CA ASP A 78 -7.32 1.76 12.17
C ASP A 78 -6.05 1.61 11.31
N LYS A 79 -5.70 0.37 10.92
CA LYS A 79 -4.53 0.06 10.07
C LYS A 79 -4.82 -0.97 8.98
N SER A 80 -5.86 -1.77 9.17
CA SER A 80 -6.34 -2.72 8.17
C SER A 80 -7.85 -2.65 8.07
N ALA A 81 -8.38 -3.01 6.90
CA ALA A 81 -9.80 -3.04 6.66
C ALA A 81 -10.22 -4.24 5.82
N ILE A 82 -11.47 -4.66 5.98
CA ILE A 82 -12.15 -5.58 5.06
C ILE A 82 -13.41 -4.88 4.60
N LEU A 83 -13.65 -4.86 3.29
CA LEU A 83 -14.95 -4.56 2.70
C LEU A 83 -15.50 -5.85 2.11
N MET A 84 -16.75 -6.17 2.44
CA MET A 84 -17.42 -7.38 2.00
C MET A 84 -18.79 -7.05 1.41
N VAL A 85 -19.11 -7.65 0.27
CA VAL A 85 -20.48 -7.71 -0.27
C VAL A 85 -20.92 -9.16 -0.22
N VAL A 86 -21.91 -9.45 0.62
CA VAL A 86 -22.36 -10.81 0.93
C VAL A 86 -23.02 -11.45 -0.29
N GLY A 87 -22.56 -12.63 -0.69
CA GLY A 87 -23.14 -13.43 -1.77
C GLY A 87 -24.26 -14.37 -1.31
N ASN A 88 -24.46 -15.49 -2.02
CA ASN A 88 -25.48 -16.48 -1.66
C ASN A 88 -25.13 -17.24 -0.36
N ASP A 89 -23.96 -17.87 -0.33
CA ASP A 89 -23.47 -18.66 0.80
C ASP A 89 -21.95 -18.51 0.92
N ILE A 90 -21.49 -17.90 2.01
CA ILE A 90 -20.06 -17.68 2.25
C ILE A 90 -19.29 -19.00 2.48
N SER A 91 -19.98 -20.09 2.85
CA SER A 91 -19.36 -21.41 3.03
C SER A 91 -18.93 -22.07 1.72
N GLU A 92 -19.45 -21.61 0.58
CA GLU A 92 -19.06 -22.03 -0.77
C GLU A 92 -17.82 -21.28 -1.31
N GLY A 93 -17.25 -20.37 -0.51
CA GLY A 93 -16.07 -19.60 -0.82
C GLY A 93 -16.35 -18.14 -1.17
N MET A 94 -15.27 -17.38 -1.32
CA MET A 94 -15.27 -15.95 -1.58
C MET A 94 -14.40 -15.62 -2.80
N ASN A 95 -14.66 -14.50 -3.46
CA ASN A 95 -13.72 -13.86 -4.38
C ASN A 95 -13.03 -12.74 -3.61
N ILE A 96 -11.76 -12.97 -3.27
CA ILE A 96 -10.97 -12.07 -2.42
C ILE A 96 -9.95 -11.33 -3.27
N VAL A 97 -9.87 -10.02 -3.16
CA VAL A 97 -8.70 -9.24 -3.59
C VAL A 97 -8.02 -8.76 -2.31
N GLY A 98 -6.84 -9.29 -2.02
CA GLY A 98 -6.03 -8.94 -0.86
C GLY A 98 -4.87 -8.04 -1.25
N THR A 99 -4.69 -6.92 -0.57
CA THR A 99 -3.69 -5.86 -0.87
C THR A 99 -3.10 -5.33 0.44
N HIS A 100 -2.00 -4.57 0.37
CA HIS A 100 -1.45 -3.89 1.55
C HIS A 100 -1.39 -2.36 1.42
N LEU A 101 -1.48 -1.69 2.57
CA LEU A 101 -1.58 -0.23 2.71
C LEU A 101 -0.27 0.41 3.18
N ASP A 102 0.59 -0.37 3.83
CA ASP A 102 1.90 0.10 4.25
C ASP A 102 2.85 0.21 3.06
N ALA A 103 3.72 1.21 3.14
CA ALA A 103 4.75 1.49 2.16
C ALA A 103 6.07 1.79 2.89
N PRO A 104 7.24 1.61 2.26
CA PRO A 104 8.52 1.89 2.87
C PRO A 104 8.67 3.36 3.26
N ARG A 105 9.13 3.61 4.48
CA ARG A 105 9.14 4.94 5.12
C ARG A 105 10.19 5.05 6.21
N LEU A 106 10.25 6.17 6.91
CA LEU A 106 11.07 6.31 8.12
C LEU A 106 10.20 6.58 9.34
N ASP A 107 10.40 5.83 10.42
CA ASP A 107 9.62 5.97 11.64
C ASP A 107 10.44 6.70 12.69
N LEU A 108 9.79 7.47 13.55
CA LEU A 108 10.49 8.01 14.71
C LEU A 108 10.91 6.90 15.67
N LYS A 109 12.14 6.97 16.18
CA LYS A 109 12.55 6.15 17.33
C LYS A 109 11.78 6.56 18.58
N GLN A 110 11.75 5.70 19.59
CA GLN A 110 11.08 5.95 20.87
C GLN A 110 11.59 7.20 21.60
N ASN A 111 12.89 7.50 21.52
CA ASN A 111 13.46 8.74 22.07
C ASN A 111 14.01 9.56 20.90
N PRO A 112 13.13 10.20 20.10
CA PRO A 112 13.55 10.71 18.80
C PRO A 112 14.22 12.08 18.94
N LEU A 113 13.74 12.93 19.86
CA LEU A 113 14.09 14.34 19.91
C LEU A 113 15.39 14.60 20.68
N TYR A 114 16.37 15.15 19.98
CA TYR A 114 17.63 15.62 20.58
C TYR A 114 18.08 16.94 19.95
N GLU A 115 19.01 17.60 20.62
CA GLU A 115 19.71 18.77 20.09
C GLU A 115 21.20 18.45 19.94
N ASP A 116 21.76 18.80 18.79
CA ASP A 116 23.19 18.72 18.53
C ASP A 116 23.58 19.78 17.50
N GLY A 117 24.78 20.36 17.64
CA GLY A 117 25.28 21.37 16.71
C GLY A 117 24.35 22.57 16.49
N TYR A 118 23.58 22.98 17.52
CA TYR A 118 22.55 24.01 17.44
C TYR A 118 21.44 23.68 16.41
N MET A 119 21.03 22.41 16.34
CA MET A 119 19.86 21.95 15.61
C MET A 119 19.08 20.95 16.46
N ALA A 120 17.75 21.07 16.49
CA ALA A 120 16.90 20.00 16.98
C ALA A 120 16.62 19.01 15.85
N LEU A 121 16.81 17.74 16.16
CA LEU A 121 16.75 16.62 15.23
C LEU A 121 15.82 15.54 15.79
N LEU A 122 15.19 14.79 14.90
CA LEU A 122 14.47 13.56 15.23
C LEU A 122 15.23 12.35 14.69
N LYS A 123 15.56 11.41 15.58
CA LYS A 123 16.11 10.11 15.20
C LYS A 123 15.03 9.25 14.56
N THR A 124 15.38 8.59 13.46
CA THR A 124 14.48 7.69 12.76
C THR A 124 14.99 6.25 12.72
N HIS A 125 14.11 5.34 12.36
CA HIS A 125 14.41 3.98 11.97
C HIS A 125 13.62 3.70 10.68
N TYR A 126 14.29 3.24 9.62
CA TYR A 126 13.56 2.95 8.39
C TYR A 126 12.65 1.73 8.56
N TYR A 127 11.53 1.76 7.86
CA TYR A 127 10.52 0.71 7.78
C TYR A 127 10.45 0.21 6.35
N GLY A 128 10.42 -1.11 6.15
CA GLY A 128 10.50 -1.72 4.83
C GLY A 128 11.87 -1.59 4.16
N GLY A 129 11.95 -2.01 2.89
CA GLY A 129 13.19 -2.01 2.13
C GLY A 129 13.49 -0.68 1.43
N VAL A 130 14.15 0.28 2.10
CA VAL A 130 14.48 1.59 1.50
C VAL A 130 15.90 1.69 0.92
N LYS A 131 16.05 2.38 -0.22
CA LYS A 131 17.34 2.91 -0.67
C LYS A 131 17.67 4.19 0.09
N LYS A 132 18.32 4.06 1.25
CA LYS A 132 18.60 5.15 2.21
C LYS A 132 19.10 6.47 1.59
N TYR A 133 19.95 6.41 0.56
CA TYR A 133 20.50 7.61 -0.09
C TYR A 133 19.46 8.43 -0.86
N GLN A 134 18.30 7.87 -1.21
CA GLN A 134 17.22 8.60 -1.90
C GLN A 134 16.36 9.42 -0.92
N TRP A 135 16.44 9.14 0.38
CA TRP A 135 15.65 9.80 1.42
C TRP A 135 16.32 11.04 1.99
N THR A 136 17.57 11.31 1.59
CA THR A 136 18.26 12.57 1.89
C THR A 136 17.92 13.60 0.83
N THR A 137 18.06 14.87 1.19
CA THR A 137 17.97 16.00 0.26
C THR A 137 16.61 16.23 -0.44
N ILE A 138 15.52 15.75 0.16
CA ILE A 138 14.15 15.98 -0.31
C ILE A 138 13.28 16.62 0.78
N PRO A 139 12.22 17.38 0.42
CA PRO A 139 11.20 17.81 1.37
C PRO A 139 10.43 16.63 1.96
N LEU A 140 10.32 16.60 3.29
CA LEU A 140 9.65 15.55 4.05
C LEU A 140 8.49 16.13 4.87
N ALA A 141 7.49 15.31 5.13
CA ALA A 141 6.33 15.58 5.98
C ALA A 141 6.33 14.59 7.17
N ILE A 142 5.62 14.96 8.25
CA ILE A 142 5.40 14.10 9.42
C ILE A 142 3.92 13.76 9.51
N HIS A 143 3.63 12.47 9.51
CA HIS A 143 2.29 11.91 9.60
C HIS A 143 2.18 10.97 10.80
N GLY A 144 0.96 10.61 11.18
CA GLY A 144 0.68 9.56 12.16
C GLY A 144 -0.07 10.05 13.38
N VAL A 145 0.20 9.46 14.54
CA VAL A 145 -0.56 9.71 15.77
C VAL A 145 0.31 9.84 17.02
N VAL A 146 -0.13 10.71 17.94
CA VAL A 146 0.43 10.85 19.28
C VAL A 146 -0.66 10.55 20.31
N MET A 147 -0.35 9.67 21.26
CA MET A 147 -1.21 9.40 22.41
C MET A 147 -0.74 10.21 23.61
N THR A 148 -1.54 11.17 24.07
CA THR A 148 -1.19 11.96 25.26
C THR A 148 -1.56 11.21 26.55
N LYS A 149 -0.88 11.53 27.66
CA LYS A 149 -1.11 10.87 28.98
C LYS A 149 -2.56 10.83 29.46
N ASP A 150 -3.38 11.80 29.07
CA ASP A 150 -4.80 11.87 29.39
C ASP A 150 -5.68 10.97 28.49
N GLY A 151 -5.08 10.19 27.59
CA GLY A 151 -5.75 9.22 26.72
C GLY A 151 -6.22 9.78 25.38
N ARG A 152 -5.96 11.06 25.07
CA ARG A 152 -6.37 11.65 23.79
C ARG A 152 -5.44 11.20 22.65
N LYS A 153 -6.06 10.77 21.54
CA LYS A 153 -5.39 10.47 20.27
C LYS A 153 -5.32 11.74 19.42
N LEU A 154 -4.12 12.20 19.11
CA LEU A 154 -3.88 13.32 18.19
C LEU A 154 -3.45 12.78 16.83
N LYS A 155 -4.18 13.13 15.77
CA LYS A 155 -3.70 12.95 14.39
C LYS A 155 -2.69 14.05 14.05
N VAL A 156 -1.58 13.66 13.45
CA VAL A 156 -0.51 14.55 13.01
C VAL A 156 -0.42 14.45 11.48
N ASN A 157 -0.50 15.58 10.81
CA ASN A 157 -0.16 15.77 9.41
C ASN A 157 0.47 17.17 9.35
N ILE A 158 1.78 17.23 9.10
CA ILE A 158 2.55 18.47 8.98
C ILE A 158 3.50 18.33 7.80
N GLY A 159 3.32 19.19 6.79
CA GLY A 159 4.19 19.28 5.62
C GLY A 159 3.48 19.16 4.28
N ASP A 160 2.22 18.70 4.27
CA ASP A 160 1.44 18.51 3.03
C ASP A 160 0.63 19.73 2.62
N ASN A 161 0.25 20.60 3.57
CA ASN A 161 -0.40 21.86 3.24
C ASN A 161 0.65 22.86 2.75
N GLU A 162 0.29 23.69 1.77
CA GLU A 162 1.22 24.67 1.18
C GLU A 162 1.79 25.68 2.20
N GLU A 163 1.05 25.93 3.28
CA GLU A 163 1.44 26.84 4.36
C GLU A 163 2.21 26.14 5.50
N ASP A 164 2.29 24.79 5.48
CA ASP A 164 3.01 24.04 6.49
C ASP A 164 4.53 24.12 6.27
N PRO A 165 5.33 24.10 7.34
CA PRO A 165 6.75 23.83 7.21
C PRO A 165 6.97 22.38 6.77
N VAL A 166 8.00 22.16 5.96
CA VAL A 166 8.51 20.82 5.63
C VAL A 166 9.77 20.52 6.46
N PHE A 167 10.13 19.24 6.46
CA PHE A 167 11.29 18.70 7.15
C PHE A 167 12.34 18.22 6.15
N TYR A 168 13.55 17.90 6.62
CA TYR A 168 14.67 17.60 5.74
C TYR A 168 15.69 16.68 6.41
N ILE A 169 16.29 15.78 5.62
CA ILE A 169 17.47 15.00 6.02
C ILE A 169 18.65 15.48 5.17
N ASN A 170 19.71 15.89 5.84
CA ASN A 170 20.91 16.41 5.19
C ASN A 170 21.72 15.29 4.53
N ASP A 171 22.48 15.64 3.48
CA ASP A 171 23.60 14.84 2.98
C ASP A 171 24.88 15.67 2.94
N LEU A 172 26.03 15.00 2.92
CA LEU A 172 27.33 15.65 2.92
C LEU A 172 27.61 16.28 1.54
N LEU A 173 27.87 17.58 1.54
CA LEU A 173 28.16 18.34 0.33
C LEU A 173 29.38 17.77 -0.43
N ILE A 174 29.33 17.87 -1.76
CA ILE A 174 30.30 17.25 -2.68
C ILE A 174 31.77 17.62 -2.39
N HIS A 175 32.03 18.85 -1.93
CA HIS A 175 33.38 19.32 -1.65
C HIS A 175 34.06 18.62 -0.46
N LEU A 176 33.29 17.97 0.42
CA LEU A 176 33.80 17.25 1.60
C LEU A 176 33.40 15.77 1.59
N SER A 177 32.74 15.28 0.54
CA SER A 177 32.23 13.90 0.47
C SER A 177 33.24 12.90 -0.11
N ALA A 178 34.52 13.26 -0.25
CA ALA A 178 35.53 12.42 -0.90
C ALA A 178 35.61 10.98 -0.33
N ASP A 179 35.43 10.80 0.98
CA ASP A 179 35.41 9.48 1.61
C ASP A 179 34.03 8.80 1.54
N GLN A 180 32.95 9.57 1.56
CA GLN A 180 31.59 9.04 1.35
C GLN A 180 31.43 8.48 -0.08
N MET A 181 31.96 9.19 -1.09
CA MET A 181 31.89 8.82 -2.51
C MET A 181 32.71 7.56 -2.85
N LYS A 182 33.58 7.09 -1.96
CA LYS A 182 34.29 5.80 -2.11
C LYS A 182 33.48 4.60 -1.62
N LYS A 183 32.40 4.83 -0.85
CA LYS A 183 31.55 3.77 -0.32
C LYS A 183 30.63 3.24 -1.40
N THR A 184 30.15 2.01 -1.22
CA THR A 184 29.05 1.49 -2.04
C THR A 184 27.78 2.31 -1.79
N LEU A 185 26.84 2.34 -2.75
CA LEU A 185 25.57 3.06 -2.58
C LEU A 185 24.79 2.64 -1.32
N ALA A 186 24.89 1.35 -0.94
CA ALA A 186 24.25 0.82 0.26
C ALA A 186 24.86 1.36 1.58
N GLU A 187 26.11 1.81 1.54
CA GLU A 187 26.89 2.27 2.70
C GLU A 187 27.15 3.78 2.69
N GLY A 188 26.84 4.46 1.58
CA GLY A 188 27.01 5.92 1.41
C GLY A 188 26.25 6.73 2.46
N VAL A 189 25.04 6.27 2.81
CA VAL A 189 24.22 6.81 3.90
C VAL A 189 23.83 5.67 4.86
N ALA A 190 24.23 5.78 6.12
CA ALA A 190 23.88 4.84 7.18
C ALA A 190 22.48 5.14 7.76
N GLY A 191 21.79 4.13 8.31
CA GLY A 191 20.47 4.32 8.92
C GLY A 191 20.49 5.33 10.07
N GLU A 192 21.53 5.30 10.92
CA GLU A 192 21.72 6.28 12.01
C GLU A 192 22.02 7.72 11.52
N GLN A 193 22.21 7.92 10.21
CA GLN A 193 22.38 9.26 9.61
C GLN A 193 21.06 9.85 9.10
N LEU A 194 19.97 9.09 9.08
CA LEU A 194 18.64 9.54 8.65
C LEU A 194 17.93 10.37 9.73
N ASN A 195 18.61 11.39 10.25
CA ASN A 195 18.07 12.27 11.28
C ASN A 195 17.36 13.46 10.64
N VAL A 196 16.12 13.69 11.02
CA VAL A 196 15.26 14.74 10.43
C VAL A 196 15.48 16.05 11.15
N VAL A 197 15.82 17.11 10.42
CA VAL A 197 15.94 18.47 10.96
C VAL A 197 14.55 19.04 11.21
N VAL A 198 14.29 19.47 12.45
CA VAL A 198 12.96 19.96 12.86
C VAL A 198 12.95 21.37 13.45
N ALA A 199 14.07 21.84 14.00
CA ALA A 199 14.17 23.23 14.45
C ALA A 199 15.62 23.71 14.55
N HIS A 200 15.79 25.04 14.48
CA HIS A 200 17.08 25.73 14.68
C HIS A 200 16.97 26.92 15.65
N ASN A 201 15.75 27.39 15.94
CA ASN A 201 15.53 28.61 16.70
C ASN A 201 15.48 28.34 18.22
N GLY A 202 16.50 28.78 18.96
CA GLY A 202 16.58 28.71 20.42
C GLY A 202 16.20 30.01 21.15
N ARG A 203 15.58 30.99 20.47
CA ARG A 203 15.20 32.28 21.07
C ARG A 203 14.26 32.03 22.28
N PHE A 204 14.37 32.88 23.32
CA PHE A 204 13.59 32.86 24.59
C PHE A 204 14.08 31.92 25.71
N GLN A 205 15.38 31.66 25.79
CA GLN A 205 15.99 30.84 26.83
C GLN A 205 16.64 31.68 27.94
N LYS A 206 16.73 31.11 29.15
CA LYS A 206 17.60 31.63 30.23
C LYS A 206 19.06 31.52 29.75
N LYS A 207 19.97 32.34 30.30
CA LYS A 207 21.38 32.42 29.86
C LYS A 207 22.17 31.09 29.85
N ASP A 208 21.66 30.04 30.51
CA ASP A 208 22.39 28.77 30.75
C ASP A 208 21.58 27.51 30.37
N ALA A 209 20.69 27.58 29.37
CA ALA A 209 19.96 26.38 28.91
C ALA A 209 20.89 25.44 28.13
N GLU A 210 20.89 24.15 28.49
CA GLU A 210 21.73 23.12 27.86
C GLU A 210 21.26 22.76 26.44
N ASN A 211 19.94 22.68 26.22
CA ASN A 211 19.32 22.36 24.93
C ASN A 211 18.29 23.44 24.51
N PRO A 212 18.77 24.66 24.19
CA PRO A 212 17.91 25.82 24.01
C PRO A 212 16.87 25.69 22.87
N ILE A 213 17.20 24.96 21.80
CA ILE A 213 16.33 24.78 20.64
C ILE A 213 15.31 23.70 20.92
N LYS A 214 15.73 22.59 21.52
CA LYS A 214 14.85 21.49 21.95
C LYS A 214 13.77 22.02 22.89
N ASP A 215 14.11 22.78 23.94
CA ASP A 215 13.04 23.25 24.84
C ASP A 215 12.13 24.27 24.16
N ASN A 216 12.64 25.07 23.20
CA ASN A 216 11.77 25.99 22.46
C ASN A 216 10.78 25.22 21.56
N LEU A 217 11.24 24.15 20.90
CA LEU A 217 10.37 23.23 20.16
C LEU A 217 9.34 22.57 21.08
N LEU A 218 9.75 22.04 22.24
CA LEU A 218 8.84 21.43 23.21
C LEU A 218 7.80 22.44 23.74
N LYS A 219 8.18 23.70 23.99
CA LYS A 219 7.24 24.78 24.34
C LYS A 219 6.25 25.06 23.20
N TYR A 220 6.68 24.98 21.94
CA TYR A 220 5.77 25.11 20.79
C TYR A 220 4.80 23.93 20.71
N LEU A 221 5.29 22.69 20.75
CA LEU A 221 4.47 21.47 20.70
C LEU A 221 3.46 21.45 21.84
N ASN A 222 3.88 21.82 23.05
CA ASN A 222 2.97 21.90 24.20
C ASN A 222 1.92 23.00 24.05
N ARG A 223 2.30 24.20 23.59
CA ARG A 223 1.31 25.28 23.40
C ARG A 223 0.28 24.94 22.34
N LYS A 224 0.71 24.43 21.19
CA LYS A 224 -0.13 24.16 20.02
C LYS A 224 -0.95 22.88 20.16
N TYR A 225 -0.32 21.79 20.60
CA TYR A 225 -0.91 20.45 20.58
C TYR A 225 -1.14 19.84 21.97
N LYS A 226 -0.63 20.48 23.04
CA LYS A 226 -0.60 19.94 24.41
C LYS A 226 0.22 18.64 24.50
N VAL A 227 1.23 18.50 23.64
CA VAL A 227 2.17 17.38 23.62
C VAL A 227 3.38 17.71 24.50
N VAL A 228 3.84 16.73 25.27
CA VAL A 228 5.13 16.77 25.97
C VAL A 228 6.10 15.77 25.35
N GLU A 229 7.38 15.85 25.70
CA GLU A 229 8.40 14.96 25.13
C GLU A 229 8.09 13.48 25.35
N GLU A 230 7.56 13.12 26.53
CA GLU A 230 7.21 11.75 26.87
C GLU A 230 6.13 11.16 25.96
N ASP A 231 5.24 11.98 25.40
CA ASP A 231 4.20 11.48 24.49
C ASP A 231 4.82 10.97 23.16
N LEU A 232 6.03 11.41 22.81
CA LEU A 232 6.74 10.92 21.63
C LEU A 232 7.19 9.44 21.79
N LEU A 233 7.40 8.97 23.02
CA LEU A 233 7.83 7.60 23.31
C LEU A 233 6.77 6.55 22.94
N VAL A 234 5.51 6.96 22.91
CA VAL A 234 4.34 6.11 22.61
C VAL A 234 3.60 6.59 21.36
N SER A 235 4.28 7.40 20.54
CA SER A 235 3.77 7.88 19.27
C SER A 235 4.06 6.88 18.14
N GLU A 236 3.21 6.92 17.11
CA GLU A 236 3.50 6.30 15.83
C GLU A 236 3.59 7.45 14.82
N LEU A 237 4.80 7.95 14.60
CA LEU A 237 5.05 9.06 13.70
C LEU A 237 5.97 8.62 12.57
N GLU A 238 5.56 9.01 11.37
CA GLU A 238 6.07 8.53 10.11
C GLU A 238 6.57 9.71 9.29
N ILE A 239 7.74 9.55 8.71
CA ILE A 239 8.38 10.54 7.85
C ILE A 239 8.23 10.05 6.41
N VAL A 240 7.52 10.84 5.63
CA VAL A 240 7.19 10.56 4.23
C VAL A 240 7.56 11.76 3.36
N PRO A 241 7.69 11.61 2.04
CA PRO A 241 7.89 12.73 1.14
C PRO A 241 6.71 13.72 1.18
N ALA A 242 7.02 15.02 1.29
CA ALA A 242 6.00 16.08 1.32
C ALA A 242 5.40 16.40 -0.07
N SER A 243 5.94 15.79 -1.13
CA SER A 243 5.44 15.97 -2.49
C SER A 243 4.05 15.37 -2.68
N LYS A 244 3.21 16.08 -3.43
CA LYS A 244 1.92 15.57 -3.94
C LYS A 244 2.12 14.68 -5.16
N ALA A 245 1.13 13.84 -5.45
CA ALA A 245 1.08 13.04 -6.66
C ALA A 245 0.97 13.92 -7.92
N ARG A 246 1.73 13.59 -8.98
CA ARG A 246 1.81 14.42 -10.19
C ARG A 246 1.81 13.59 -11.46
N ASP A 247 1.28 14.19 -12.53
CA ASP A 247 1.45 13.67 -13.88
C ASP A 247 2.92 13.71 -14.29
N VAL A 248 3.38 12.66 -14.98
CA VAL A 248 4.72 12.56 -15.56
C VAL A 248 4.63 12.34 -17.07
N GLY A 249 5.57 12.93 -17.80
CA GLY A 249 5.60 12.90 -19.28
C GLY A 249 4.88 14.07 -19.92
N PHE A 250 5.29 14.44 -21.15
CA PHE A 250 4.60 15.48 -21.92
C PHE A 250 3.15 15.11 -22.26
N ASP A 251 2.88 13.80 -22.33
CA ASP A 251 1.59 13.18 -22.57
C ASP A 251 0.76 12.96 -21.29
N ARG A 252 1.34 13.18 -20.10
CA ARG A 252 0.71 13.00 -18.79
C ARG A 252 0.15 11.59 -18.57
N ALA A 253 0.71 10.59 -19.26
CA ALA A 253 0.23 9.21 -19.23
C ALA A 253 0.62 8.46 -17.96
N MET A 254 1.55 9.00 -17.17
CA MET A 254 2.08 8.39 -15.95
C MET A 254 1.80 9.23 -14.71
N ILE A 255 1.88 8.61 -13.53
CA ILE A 255 1.79 9.26 -12.23
C ILE A 255 3.07 8.98 -11.45
N ALA A 256 3.62 10.02 -10.82
CA ALA A 256 4.61 9.86 -9.76
C ALA A 256 4.07 10.32 -8.41
N ALA A 257 4.22 9.47 -7.41
CA ALA A 257 3.81 9.71 -6.03
C ALA A 257 4.57 8.79 -5.06
N HIS A 258 4.39 9.05 -3.77
CA HIS A 258 4.89 8.17 -2.71
C HIS A 258 3.86 7.08 -2.38
N GLY A 259 4.32 5.84 -2.26
CA GLY A 259 3.50 4.71 -1.81
C GLY A 259 2.50 4.25 -2.87
N HIS A 260 2.91 4.23 -4.14
CA HIS A 260 2.22 3.42 -5.15
C HIS A 260 2.21 1.96 -4.73
N ASP A 261 3.33 1.50 -4.17
CA ASP A 261 3.46 0.21 -3.49
C ASP A 261 2.73 0.22 -2.13
N ASP A 262 1.68 -0.57 -1.91
CA ASP A 262 0.78 -1.20 -2.91
C ASP A 262 -0.58 -0.48 -2.94
N ARG A 263 -0.57 0.82 -2.64
CA ARG A 263 -1.81 1.62 -2.65
C ARG A 263 -2.44 1.71 -4.04
N VAL A 264 -1.72 1.43 -5.12
CA VAL A 264 -2.31 1.33 -6.46
C VAL A 264 -3.30 0.16 -6.57
N CYS A 265 -2.93 -1.02 -6.08
CA CYS A 265 -3.84 -2.16 -6.09
C CYS A 265 -4.89 -2.03 -5.00
N SER A 266 -4.54 -1.47 -3.83
CA SER A 266 -5.53 -1.15 -2.78
C SER A 266 -6.60 -0.19 -3.28
N TYR A 267 -6.23 0.89 -3.97
CA TYR A 267 -7.20 1.83 -4.52
C TYR A 267 -8.05 1.19 -5.63
N ALA A 268 -7.43 0.39 -6.50
CA ALA A 268 -8.15 -0.37 -7.52
C ALA A 268 -9.17 -1.34 -6.91
N ALA A 269 -8.80 -2.06 -5.83
CA ALA A 269 -9.69 -2.99 -5.15
C ALA A 269 -10.83 -2.27 -4.43
N LEU A 270 -10.55 -1.09 -3.84
CA LEU A 270 -11.54 -0.21 -3.26
C LEU A 270 -12.55 0.28 -4.30
N GLU A 271 -12.09 0.89 -5.39
CA GLU A 271 -12.99 1.41 -6.43
C GLU A 271 -13.81 0.25 -7.04
N ALA A 272 -13.16 -0.86 -7.37
CA ALA A 272 -13.81 -2.05 -7.92
C ALA A 272 -14.93 -2.63 -7.05
N ILE A 273 -14.73 -2.77 -5.73
CA ILE A 273 -15.75 -3.33 -4.84
C ILE A 273 -16.90 -2.35 -4.57
N LEU A 274 -16.60 -1.05 -4.51
CA LEU A 274 -17.61 -0.01 -4.33
C LEU A 274 -18.54 0.11 -5.55
N GLU A 275 -18.02 -0.18 -6.74
CA GLU A 275 -18.76 -0.16 -8.01
C GLU A 275 -19.69 -1.38 -8.22
N LEU A 276 -19.70 -2.35 -7.32
CA LEU A 276 -20.67 -3.46 -7.39
C LEU A 276 -22.10 -2.94 -7.22
N LYS A 277 -22.83 -2.90 -8.34
CA LYS A 277 -24.24 -2.47 -8.42
C LYS A 277 -25.22 -3.58 -8.05
N GLU A 278 -24.85 -4.82 -8.35
CA GLU A 278 -25.67 -6.01 -8.09
C GLU A 278 -25.02 -6.85 -6.99
N ALA A 279 -25.84 -7.60 -6.26
CA ALA A 279 -25.32 -8.53 -5.26
C ALA A 279 -24.61 -9.69 -5.97
N PRO A 280 -23.34 -9.96 -5.66
CA PRO A 280 -22.58 -10.99 -6.35
C PRO A 280 -23.13 -12.38 -5.98
N GLU A 281 -22.94 -13.37 -6.86
CA GLU A 281 -23.35 -14.75 -6.57
C GLU A 281 -22.46 -15.37 -5.48
N ARG A 282 -21.16 -15.10 -5.57
CA ARG A 282 -20.15 -15.47 -4.58
C ARG A 282 -19.76 -14.22 -3.78
N THR A 283 -19.59 -14.36 -2.46
CA THR A 283 -19.22 -13.23 -1.59
C THR A 283 -17.94 -12.56 -2.10
N ALA A 284 -18.01 -11.25 -2.34
CA ALA A 284 -16.88 -10.43 -2.78
C ALA A 284 -16.20 -9.80 -1.56
N VAL A 285 -14.87 -9.84 -1.51
CA VAL A 285 -14.08 -9.34 -0.38
C VAL A 285 -12.88 -8.54 -0.87
N ALA A 286 -12.80 -7.26 -0.52
CA ALA A 286 -11.59 -6.47 -0.64
C ALA A 286 -10.93 -6.40 0.74
N MET A 287 -9.69 -6.89 0.83
CA MET A 287 -8.92 -6.93 2.06
C MET A 287 -7.70 -6.03 1.94
N PHE A 288 -7.52 -5.17 2.94
CA PHE A 288 -6.48 -4.15 2.99
C PHE A 288 -5.68 -4.34 4.27
N VAL A 289 -4.44 -4.80 4.17
CA VAL A 289 -3.59 -5.16 5.32
C VAL A 289 -2.43 -4.18 5.51
N ASP A 290 -1.71 -4.33 6.62
CA ASP A 290 -0.50 -3.58 6.96
C ASP A 290 0.63 -4.60 7.26
N LYS A 291 1.86 -4.15 7.35
CA LYS A 291 3.05 -4.97 7.66
C LYS A 291 3.52 -5.89 6.55
N GLU A 292 3.09 -5.73 5.31
CA GLU A 292 3.65 -6.53 4.21
C GLU A 292 5.16 -6.34 4.13
N GLU A 293 5.59 -5.08 4.12
CA GLU A 293 6.96 -4.62 3.85
C GLU A 293 7.99 -5.06 4.90
N ILE A 294 7.51 -5.61 6.01
CA ILE A 294 8.33 -6.15 7.10
C ILE A 294 8.11 -7.66 7.32
N GLY A 295 7.49 -8.34 6.36
CA GLY A 295 7.32 -9.80 6.33
C GLY A 295 5.94 -10.30 6.77
N SER A 296 4.90 -9.45 6.72
CA SER A 296 3.51 -9.81 7.02
C SER A 296 3.24 -10.37 8.43
N VAL A 297 3.98 -9.89 9.43
CA VAL A 297 3.80 -10.28 10.84
C VAL A 297 3.25 -9.11 11.67
N GLY A 298 2.12 -9.34 12.34
CA GLY A 298 1.55 -8.36 13.26
C GLY A 298 0.05 -8.56 13.47
N ASN A 299 -0.57 -7.68 14.25
CA ASN A 299 -2.02 -7.74 14.49
C ASN A 299 -2.86 -7.27 13.29
N THR A 300 -2.22 -6.61 12.34
CA THR A 300 -2.81 -5.86 11.22
C THR A 300 -2.37 -6.42 9.86
N SER A 301 -1.62 -7.53 9.88
CA SER A 301 -1.06 -8.14 8.68
C SER A 301 -1.90 -9.24 8.09
N MET A 302 -1.54 -9.71 6.89
CA MET A 302 -2.19 -10.87 6.28
C MET A 302 -2.04 -12.14 7.13
N GLY A 303 -1.00 -12.22 7.97
CA GLY A 303 -0.82 -13.32 8.93
C GLY A 303 -1.75 -13.25 10.15
N ALA A 304 -2.57 -12.20 10.30
CA ALA A 304 -3.55 -12.08 11.38
C ALA A 304 -4.91 -12.69 10.99
N ILE A 305 -5.59 -13.27 11.98
CA ILE A 305 -6.80 -14.09 11.78
C ILE A 305 -8.12 -13.30 11.68
N PHE A 306 -8.08 -12.01 11.34
CA PHE A 306 -9.26 -11.15 11.44
C PHE A 306 -10.28 -11.36 10.30
N LEU A 307 -9.84 -11.84 9.12
CA LEU A 307 -10.74 -12.27 8.06
C LEU A 307 -11.51 -13.52 8.48
N GLU A 308 -10.82 -14.49 9.03
CA GLU A 308 -11.35 -15.77 9.51
C GLU A 308 -12.35 -15.54 10.64
N ASN A 309 -12.04 -14.61 11.56
CA ASN A 309 -12.96 -14.18 12.60
C ASN A 309 -14.21 -13.51 12.01
N MET A 310 -14.07 -12.64 11.01
CA MET A 310 -15.23 -12.03 10.32
C MET A 310 -16.11 -13.10 9.64
N VAL A 311 -15.50 -14.06 8.96
CA VAL A 311 -16.20 -15.19 8.32
C VAL A 311 -16.91 -16.05 9.37
N ALA A 312 -16.28 -16.32 10.52
CA ALA A 312 -16.87 -17.07 11.61
C ALA A 312 -18.10 -16.37 12.20
N GLU A 313 -18.02 -15.07 12.47
CA GLU A 313 -19.13 -14.26 12.97
C GLU A 313 -20.31 -14.24 11.99
N ILE A 314 -20.04 -14.05 10.69
CA ILE A 314 -21.09 -14.05 9.65
C ILE A 314 -21.74 -15.43 9.53
N LEU A 315 -20.95 -16.50 9.47
CA LEU A 315 -21.48 -17.87 9.41
C LEU A 315 -22.31 -18.20 10.65
N ALA A 316 -21.89 -17.77 11.84
CA ALA A 316 -22.63 -17.96 13.07
C ALA A 316 -23.96 -17.18 13.08
N ALA A 317 -23.98 -15.99 12.49
CA ALA A 317 -25.20 -15.19 12.34
C ALA A 317 -26.17 -15.75 11.29
N GLN A 318 -25.66 -16.39 10.23
CA GLN A 318 -26.48 -16.93 9.13
C GLN A 318 -26.94 -18.37 9.35
N ASN A 319 -26.18 -19.19 10.08
CA ASN A 319 -26.44 -20.62 10.23
C ASN A 319 -26.68 -21.02 11.69
N GLU A 320 -27.88 -21.53 11.98
CA GLU A 320 -28.22 -22.11 13.30
C GLU A 320 -27.31 -23.29 13.72
N LYS A 321 -26.58 -23.89 12.76
CA LYS A 321 -25.67 -25.03 12.95
C LYS A 321 -24.22 -24.67 12.60
N TYR A 322 -23.75 -23.52 13.04
CA TYR A 322 -22.35 -23.12 12.92
C TYR A 322 -21.37 -24.22 13.36
N SER A 323 -20.27 -24.36 12.61
CA SER A 323 -19.13 -25.20 12.96
C SER A 323 -17.86 -24.64 12.33
N ASP A 324 -16.73 -24.74 13.02
CA ASP A 324 -15.41 -24.31 12.54
C ASP A 324 -15.05 -24.93 11.17
N ILE A 325 -15.60 -26.10 10.85
CA ILE A 325 -15.39 -26.73 9.54
C ILE A 325 -15.97 -25.89 8.38
N LEU A 326 -17.01 -25.09 8.64
CA LEU A 326 -17.60 -24.21 7.63
C LEU A 326 -16.66 -23.05 7.31
N VAL A 327 -16.00 -22.47 8.32
CA VAL A 327 -14.98 -21.43 8.12
C VAL A 327 -13.83 -21.99 7.28
N ARG A 328 -13.31 -23.17 7.64
CA ARG A 328 -12.22 -23.83 6.89
C ARG A 328 -12.60 -24.10 5.45
N ARG A 329 -13.83 -24.54 5.19
CA ARG A 329 -14.35 -24.77 3.83
C ARG A 329 -14.52 -23.47 3.05
N ALA A 330 -15.05 -22.42 3.69
CA ALA A 330 -15.14 -21.10 3.10
C ALA A 330 -13.77 -20.61 2.62
N MET A 331 -12.76 -20.67 3.49
CA MET A 331 -11.40 -20.26 3.16
C MET A 331 -10.81 -21.13 2.03
N ALA A 332 -10.90 -22.46 2.13
CA ALA A 332 -10.37 -23.38 1.11
C ALA A 332 -11.06 -23.26 -0.26
N ASN A 333 -12.36 -22.94 -0.31
CA ASN A 333 -13.11 -22.80 -1.56
C ASN A 333 -12.99 -21.40 -2.19
N SER A 334 -12.26 -20.49 -1.53
CA SER A 334 -12.08 -19.12 -2.00
C SER A 334 -11.10 -19.05 -3.18
N LYS A 335 -11.31 -18.03 -4.01
CA LYS A 335 -10.40 -17.61 -5.07
C LYS A 335 -9.84 -16.26 -4.68
N VAL A 336 -8.54 -16.07 -4.86
CA VAL A 336 -7.83 -14.89 -4.36
C VAL A 336 -6.96 -14.30 -5.45
N LEU A 337 -7.15 -13.01 -5.71
CA LEU A 337 -6.15 -12.18 -6.34
C LEU A 337 -5.33 -11.53 -5.23
N SER A 338 -4.07 -11.94 -5.10
CA SER A 338 -3.09 -11.26 -4.27
C SER A 338 -2.67 -10.02 -5.05
N GLY A 339 -3.33 -8.92 -4.75
CA GLY A 339 -3.05 -7.61 -5.33
C GLY A 339 -1.75 -7.09 -4.74
N ASP A 340 -0.77 -6.96 -5.61
CA ASP A 340 0.54 -6.41 -5.31
C ASP A 340 1.11 -5.85 -6.63
N VAL A 341 1.92 -4.82 -6.53
CA VAL A 341 2.65 -4.27 -7.65
C VAL A 341 3.64 -5.29 -8.20
N THR A 342 3.98 -5.11 -9.47
CA THR A 342 5.05 -5.88 -10.12
C THR A 342 6.02 -4.96 -10.82
N VAL A 343 7.14 -5.50 -11.27
CA VAL A 343 8.17 -4.71 -11.95
C VAL A 343 7.87 -4.60 -13.44
N ALA A 344 7.86 -3.38 -13.93
CA ALA A 344 7.87 -3.08 -15.36
C ALA A 344 9.30 -3.02 -15.91
N PHE A 345 9.45 -3.38 -17.18
CA PHE A 345 10.73 -3.30 -17.89
C PHE A 345 11.23 -1.84 -17.94
N ASP A 346 12.39 -1.59 -17.32
CA ASP A 346 13.07 -0.31 -17.42
C ASP A 346 14.11 -0.34 -18.56
N PRO A 347 13.92 0.43 -19.64
CA PRO A 347 14.89 0.47 -20.74
C PRO A 347 16.25 1.07 -20.35
N THR A 348 16.36 1.74 -19.21
CA THR A 348 17.61 2.28 -18.65
C THR A 348 18.45 1.21 -17.97
N PHE A 349 17.81 0.15 -17.47
CA PHE A 349 18.45 -0.98 -16.77
C PHE A 349 18.04 -2.33 -17.39
N PRO A 350 18.19 -2.54 -18.71
CA PRO A 350 17.71 -3.74 -19.37
C PRO A 350 18.43 -5.02 -18.90
N GLU A 351 19.61 -4.89 -18.30
CA GLU A 351 20.46 -6.00 -17.87
C GLU A 351 19.86 -6.83 -16.73
N VAL A 352 18.94 -6.29 -15.93
CA VAL A 352 18.31 -7.02 -14.81
C VAL A 352 17.05 -7.78 -15.20
N SER A 353 16.52 -7.55 -16.41
CA SER A 353 15.23 -8.11 -16.87
C SER A 353 15.39 -9.14 -18.00
N GLU A 354 14.54 -10.17 -18.01
CA GLU A 354 14.28 -10.96 -19.21
C GLU A 354 13.04 -10.37 -19.90
N LYS A 355 13.25 -9.67 -21.02
CA LYS A 355 12.24 -8.78 -21.61
C LYS A 355 10.95 -9.50 -22.02
N SER A 356 11.03 -10.78 -22.41
CA SER A 356 9.86 -11.53 -22.88
C SER A 356 8.88 -11.80 -21.74
N ASN A 357 9.41 -12.09 -20.55
CA ASN A 357 8.66 -12.42 -19.34
C ASN A 357 8.53 -11.27 -18.34
N THR A 358 9.10 -10.09 -18.63
CA THR A 358 8.90 -8.88 -17.81
C THR A 358 7.65 -8.12 -18.29
N SER A 359 6.90 -7.55 -17.35
CA SER A 359 5.76 -6.69 -17.69
C SER A 359 6.20 -5.42 -18.40
N LEU A 360 5.35 -4.87 -19.26
CA LEU A 360 5.59 -3.63 -19.99
C LEU A 360 4.54 -2.60 -19.58
N LEU A 361 4.94 -1.34 -19.40
CA LEU A 361 3.99 -0.26 -19.14
C LEU A 361 3.05 -0.06 -20.35
N GLY A 362 1.76 0.15 -20.07
CA GLY A 362 0.69 0.32 -21.04
C GLY A 362 0.16 -1.00 -21.62
N HIS A 363 0.58 -2.16 -21.09
CA HIS A 363 0.19 -3.48 -21.57
C HIS A 363 -0.74 -4.23 -20.58
N GLY A 364 -1.37 -3.50 -19.65
CA GLY A 364 -2.43 -4.04 -18.81
C GLY A 364 -1.96 -4.59 -17.48
N VAL A 365 -2.96 -5.06 -16.74
CA VAL A 365 -2.74 -5.70 -15.44
C VAL A 365 -1.87 -6.94 -15.60
N THR A 366 -1.00 -7.19 -14.64
CA THR A 366 0.01 -8.23 -14.77
C THR A 366 -0.27 -9.39 -13.83
N ILE A 367 -0.32 -10.60 -14.39
CA ILE A 367 -0.34 -11.86 -13.64
C ILE A 367 1.10 -12.30 -13.37
N CYS A 368 1.44 -12.46 -12.10
CA CYS A 368 2.68 -13.08 -11.64
C CYS A 368 2.36 -14.49 -11.15
N LYS A 369 2.59 -15.49 -12.01
CA LYS A 369 2.31 -16.90 -11.65
C LYS A 369 3.09 -17.35 -10.42
N TYR A 370 4.32 -16.87 -10.30
CA TYR A 370 5.21 -17.14 -9.18
C TYR A 370 6.15 -15.94 -8.99
N THR A 371 6.63 -15.78 -7.77
CA THR A 371 7.67 -14.82 -7.39
C THR A 371 8.78 -15.59 -6.64
N GLY A 372 9.28 -15.06 -5.52
CA GLY A 372 10.24 -15.74 -4.68
C GLY A 372 11.69 -15.39 -4.98
N SER A 373 12.60 -16.21 -4.47
CA SER A 373 14.04 -16.05 -4.66
C SER A 373 14.69 -17.34 -5.16
N ARG A 374 15.76 -17.21 -5.96
CA ARG A 374 16.50 -18.33 -6.56
C ARG A 374 15.55 -19.21 -7.40
N GLY A 375 15.24 -20.42 -6.94
CA GLY A 375 14.29 -21.33 -7.58
C GLY A 375 12.89 -21.26 -6.96
N LYS A 376 12.23 -20.10 -7.01
CA LYS A 376 10.87 -19.86 -6.44
C LYS A 376 10.75 -20.07 -4.93
N GLY A 377 11.85 -19.90 -4.19
CA GLY A 377 11.85 -20.09 -2.74
C GLY A 377 11.04 -19.00 -2.03
N GLY A 378 10.13 -19.41 -1.15
CA GLY A 378 9.36 -18.50 -0.29
C GLY A 378 8.16 -17.84 -0.95
N SER A 379 7.64 -18.36 -2.07
CA SER A 379 6.49 -17.79 -2.79
C SER A 379 5.34 -18.78 -2.97
N ASN A 380 4.19 -18.25 -3.38
CA ASN A 380 3.13 -19.01 -4.04
C ASN A 380 3.54 -19.35 -5.50
N ASP A 381 3.00 -20.44 -6.05
CA ASP A 381 3.10 -20.79 -7.47
C ASP A 381 1.70 -21.20 -7.94
N ALA A 382 1.00 -20.29 -8.60
CA ALA A 382 -0.41 -20.43 -8.94
C ALA A 382 -0.68 -21.62 -9.86
N ASN A 383 -1.81 -22.29 -9.62
CA ASN A 383 -2.27 -23.41 -10.44
C ASN A 383 -2.65 -22.93 -11.85
N ALA A 384 -2.38 -23.76 -12.85
CA ALA A 384 -2.64 -23.40 -14.25
C ALA A 384 -4.14 -23.30 -14.54
N GLU A 385 -4.96 -24.10 -13.85
CA GLU A 385 -6.41 -24.13 -13.93
C GLU A 385 -6.99 -22.77 -13.52
N PHE A 386 -6.53 -22.20 -12.39
CA PHE A 386 -7.01 -20.90 -11.95
C PHE A 386 -6.59 -19.76 -12.90
N ILE A 387 -5.35 -19.80 -13.42
CA ILE A 387 -4.91 -18.84 -14.45
C ILE A 387 -5.76 -18.96 -15.72
N ALA A 388 -6.16 -20.17 -16.11
CA ALA A 388 -7.01 -20.38 -17.27
C ALA A 388 -8.40 -19.76 -17.09
N GLU A 389 -9.00 -19.88 -15.90
CA GLU A 389 -10.26 -19.23 -15.56
C GLU A 389 -10.14 -17.70 -15.63
N LEU A 390 -9.05 -17.12 -15.11
CA LEU A 390 -8.82 -15.68 -15.17
C LEU A 390 -8.63 -15.19 -16.60
N ARG A 391 -7.92 -15.96 -17.45
CA ARG A 391 -7.84 -15.65 -18.88
C ARG A 391 -9.23 -15.60 -19.52
N GLU A 392 -10.08 -16.60 -19.25
CA GLU A 392 -11.45 -16.62 -19.79
C GLU A 392 -12.28 -15.43 -19.31
N LEU A 393 -12.16 -15.07 -18.03
CA LEU A 393 -12.80 -13.89 -17.46
C LEU A 393 -12.31 -12.60 -18.14
N PHE A 394 -11.00 -12.44 -18.29
CA PHE A 394 -10.40 -11.25 -18.90
C PHE A 394 -10.73 -11.13 -20.38
N ASP A 395 -10.77 -12.24 -21.12
CA ASP A 395 -11.21 -12.24 -22.52
C ASP A 395 -12.69 -11.84 -22.64
N LYS A 396 -13.54 -12.30 -21.73
CA LYS A 396 -14.98 -11.97 -21.72
C LYS A 396 -15.24 -10.49 -21.40
N GLU A 397 -14.50 -9.93 -20.45
CA GLU A 397 -14.69 -8.56 -19.96
C GLU A 397 -13.77 -7.54 -20.68
N ASP A 398 -13.07 -7.97 -21.74
CA ASP A 398 -12.10 -7.19 -22.52
C ASP A 398 -11.05 -6.48 -21.64
N ILE A 399 -10.51 -7.22 -20.68
CA ILE A 399 -9.41 -6.77 -19.83
C ILE A 399 -8.11 -7.00 -20.58
N ILE A 400 -7.34 -5.93 -20.78
CA ILE A 400 -5.97 -6.02 -21.29
C ILE A 400 -5.08 -6.47 -20.14
N TRP A 401 -4.40 -7.61 -20.32
CA TRP A 401 -3.54 -8.22 -19.32
C TRP A 401 -2.27 -8.82 -19.94
N GLN A 402 -1.27 -9.06 -19.10
CA GLN A 402 0.00 -9.68 -19.46
C GLN A 402 0.52 -10.55 -18.32
N THR A 403 1.57 -11.33 -18.58
CA THR A 403 2.35 -12.01 -17.52
C THR A 403 3.62 -11.24 -17.20
N GLY A 404 4.07 -11.33 -15.95
CA GLY A 404 5.30 -10.70 -15.47
C GLY A 404 6.09 -11.59 -14.51
N GLU A 405 7.40 -11.42 -14.51
CA GLU A 405 8.36 -12.04 -13.59
C GLU A 405 9.27 -10.97 -12.98
N LEU A 406 9.73 -11.20 -11.76
CA LEU A 406 10.62 -10.30 -11.02
C LEU A 406 12.08 -10.42 -11.53
N GLY A 407 12.32 -9.92 -12.74
CA GLY A 407 13.66 -9.87 -13.34
C GLY A 407 14.20 -11.22 -13.79
N LYS A 408 15.51 -11.28 -14.06
CA LYS A 408 16.20 -12.54 -14.42
C LYS A 408 16.32 -13.47 -13.22
N VAL A 409 16.37 -14.78 -13.49
CA VAL A 409 16.70 -15.81 -12.49
C VAL A 409 18.00 -15.43 -11.76
N ASP A 410 18.00 -15.62 -10.43
CA ASP A 410 19.09 -15.30 -9.50
C ASP A 410 19.48 -13.82 -9.36
N GLN A 411 18.77 -12.89 -10.03
CA GLN A 411 19.08 -11.45 -9.96
C GLN A 411 18.62 -10.81 -8.64
N GLY A 412 17.53 -11.31 -8.07
CA GLY A 412 16.90 -10.79 -6.88
C GLY A 412 15.91 -11.78 -6.29
N GLY A 413 15.05 -11.28 -5.43
CA GLY A 413 13.92 -12.03 -4.93
C GLY A 413 12.88 -11.13 -4.31
N GLY A 414 11.67 -11.65 -4.24
CA GLY A 414 10.56 -11.04 -3.54
C GLY A 414 9.73 -12.13 -2.87
N GLY A 415 8.55 -11.77 -2.43
CA GLY A 415 7.56 -12.69 -1.88
C GLY A 415 6.41 -11.84 -1.42
N THR A 416 5.20 -12.24 -1.78
CA THR A 416 3.99 -11.48 -1.51
C THR A 416 3.19 -12.16 -0.40
N ILE A 417 2.05 -11.57 -0.05
CA ILE A 417 1.08 -12.14 0.88
C ILE A 417 0.36 -13.39 0.35
N ALA A 418 0.51 -13.73 -0.94
CA ALA A 418 -0.24 -14.79 -1.62
C ALA A 418 -0.16 -16.16 -0.93
N TYR A 419 1.04 -16.55 -0.48
CA TYR A 419 1.25 -17.87 0.11
C TYR A 419 0.49 -18.07 1.42
N ILE A 420 0.15 -16.98 2.13
CA ILE A 420 -0.56 -17.02 3.41
C ILE A 420 -1.99 -17.52 3.19
N LEU A 421 -2.69 -16.95 2.21
CA LEU A 421 -4.04 -17.38 1.86
C LEU A 421 -4.06 -18.72 1.12
N ALA A 422 -3.04 -19.00 0.30
CA ALA A 422 -2.87 -20.33 -0.32
C ALA A 422 -2.70 -21.44 0.74
N GLY A 423 -2.15 -21.12 1.90
CA GLY A 423 -2.02 -22.03 3.05
C GLY A 423 -3.37 -22.56 3.58
N TYR A 424 -4.47 -21.87 3.32
CA TYR A 424 -5.83 -22.34 3.63
C TYR A 424 -6.39 -23.32 2.59
N GLY A 425 -5.71 -23.51 1.46
CA GLY A 425 -6.18 -24.30 0.33
C GLY A 425 -6.92 -23.49 -0.75
N ALA A 426 -6.96 -22.16 -0.63
CA ALA A 426 -7.53 -21.28 -1.62
C ALA A 426 -6.73 -21.28 -2.94
N GLU A 427 -7.40 -21.03 -4.05
CA GLU A 427 -6.73 -20.74 -5.32
C GLU A 427 -6.23 -19.29 -5.30
N VAL A 428 -4.92 -19.08 -5.42
CA VAL A 428 -4.29 -17.76 -5.29
C VAL A 428 -3.34 -17.50 -6.45
N VAL A 429 -3.37 -16.28 -6.98
CA VAL A 429 -2.35 -15.76 -7.91
C VAL A 429 -2.02 -14.31 -7.59
N ASP A 430 -0.75 -13.93 -7.78
CA ASP A 430 -0.33 -12.53 -7.70
C ASP A 430 -0.77 -11.79 -8.96
N LEU A 431 -1.43 -10.65 -8.79
CA LEU A 431 -2.02 -9.88 -9.87
C LEU A 431 -2.12 -8.40 -9.54
N GLY A 432 -1.39 -7.56 -10.27
CA GLY A 432 -1.44 -6.12 -10.05
C GLY A 432 -0.71 -5.29 -11.09
N THR A 433 -0.38 -4.06 -10.72
CA THR A 433 0.10 -3.03 -11.67
C THR A 433 1.61 -3.08 -11.82
N GLY A 434 2.10 -3.11 -13.06
CA GLY A 434 3.53 -2.96 -13.34
C GLY A 434 4.00 -1.54 -13.06
N MET A 435 5.10 -1.39 -12.32
CA MET A 435 5.65 -0.10 -11.92
C MET A 435 7.16 0.01 -12.08
N LEU A 436 7.65 1.24 -12.01
CA LEU A 436 9.07 1.59 -12.01
C LEU A 436 9.44 2.30 -10.71
N SER A 437 10.71 2.22 -10.35
CA SER A 437 11.27 2.86 -9.14
C SER A 437 10.57 2.45 -7.83
N MET A 438 10.04 1.23 -7.75
CA MET A 438 9.47 0.62 -6.54
C MET A 438 10.37 0.83 -5.30
N HIS A 439 9.74 1.15 -4.17
CA HIS A 439 10.32 1.56 -2.88
C HIS A 439 11.13 2.88 -2.89
N ALA A 440 11.10 3.65 -3.97
CA ALA A 440 11.65 4.99 -3.96
C ALA A 440 10.72 5.95 -3.18
N PRO A 441 11.24 7.10 -2.69
CA PRO A 441 10.37 8.15 -2.15
C PRO A 441 9.28 8.59 -3.13
N LEU A 442 9.61 8.63 -4.43
CA LEU A 442 8.66 8.87 -5.51
C LEU A 442 8.80 7.77 -6.55
N GLU A 443 7.74 7.01 -6.70
CA GLU A 443 7.62 5.87 -7.58
C GLU A 443 6.92 6.28 -8.88
N LEU A 444 6.89 5.43 -9.91
CA LEU A 444 6.31 5.79 -11.22
C LEU A 444 5.44 4.66 -11.77
N LEU A 445 4.21 4.98 -12.19
CA LEU A 445 3.32 4.04 -12.86
C LEU A 445 2.60 4.64 -14.08
N SER A 446 1.99 3.76 -14.88
CA SER A 446 1.13 4.10 -16.01
C SER A 446 -0.34 4.18 -15.61
N LYS A 447 -1.01 5.32 -15.90
CA LYS A 447 -2.45 5.51 -15.60
C LYS A 447 -3.32 4.42 -16.21
N ALA A 448 -3.01 4.02 -17.45
CA ALA A 448 -3.75 3.00 -18.17
C ALA A 448 -3.66 1.63 -17.49
N ASP A 449 -2.49 1.26 -16.98
CA ASP A 449 -2.33 -0.05 -16.32
C ASP A 449 -3.09 -0.08 -14.99
N ALA A 450 -2.99 0.99 -14.18
CA ALA A 450 -3.74 1.07 -12.92
C ALA A 450 -5.26 1.04 -13.15
N PHE A 451 -5.73 1.69 -14.21
CA PHE A 451 -7.13 1.62 -14.61
C PHE A 451 -7.55 0.21 -15.03
N MET A 452 -6.72 -0.50 -15.81
CA MET A 452 -6.99 -1.89 -16.20
C MET A 452 -6.95 -2.84 -15.00
N THR A 453 -6.09 -2.60 -14.01
CA THR A 453 -6.10 -3.33 -12.73
C THR A 453 -7.44 -3.17 -12.01
N CYS A 454 -7.99 -1.94 -11.93
CA CYS A 454 -9.31 -1.70 -11.36
C CYS A 454 -10.43 -2.45 -12.13
N LYS A 455 -10.43 -2.38 -13.47
CA LYS A 455 -11.40 -3.13 -14.30
C LYS A 455 -11.28 -4.64 -14.07
N ALA A 456 -10.07 -5.18 -13.94
CA ALA A 456 -9.82 -6.59 -13.68
C ALA A 456 -10.36 -7.05 -12.32
N TYR A 457 -10.12 -6.27 -11.25
CA TYR A 457 -10.68 -6.55 -9.93
C TYR A 457 -12.20 -6.43 -9.91
N ASN A 458 -12.77 -5.45 -10.61
CA ASN A 458 -14.22 -5.31 -10.73
C ASN A 458 -14.86 -6.50 -11.45
N ALA A 459 -14.22 -6.99 -12.53
CA ALA A 459 -14.63 -8.21 -13.21
C ALA A 459 -14.56 -9.45 -12.31
N PHE A 460 -13.53 -9.57 -11.48
CA PHE A 460 -13.33 -10.69 -10.56
C PHE A 460 -14.34 -10.72 -9.41
N PHE A 461 -14.81 -9.55 -8.96
CA PHE A 461 -15.79 -9.47 -7.88
C PHE A 461 -17.24 -9.78 -8.29
N LYS A 462 -17.57 -9.64 -9.59
CA LYS A 462 -18.89 -9.99 -10.13
C LYS A 462 -19.07 -11.51 -10.19
#